data_AF-A0A0Q9B351-F1
#
_entry.id   AF-A0A0Q9B351-F1
#
_cell.length_a   1.000
_cell.length_b   1.000
_cell.length_c   1.000
_cell.angle_alpha   90.00
_cell.angle_beta   90.00
_cell.angle_gamma   90.00
#
_symmetry.space_group_name_H-M   'P 1'
#
loop_
_entity.id
_entity.type
_entity.pdbx_description
1 polymer ?
#
loop_
_entity_poly.entity_id
_entity_poly.type
_entity_poly.pdbx_seq_one_letter_code
_entity_poly.pdbx_strand_id
1 'polypeptide(L)'
;MLTEVAEAVRLQEGPPGVRSVLRALRRLAPASTKDLSRATGLPVPIVAALGNELRRRGLVTTQRPSRLTEAGQELVARLGMDLVLDATCRACDGRELVIPDVLDEAVRRLRALMESGPAADMAIDQSHCTAETKVRRVLALLTAGALPGGSLLLIGDDDLISLAVAVVGDVLGGPIVEQVTVVDISQEILDHIQKTAAGLGTRVETVQHDLRLPLPAALHGQHDVAMTDPPYTPEGARLFLSRAVEGLRPGPAHSVFFSFGGKSPDEMLEVQREIMALGLVTNGYIRNFNEYEGSGILGGVGFFQHLLTTTSTAPSHLGEFSGPLYTGDKRTRQREYTCAACDARIRVGPGARWTSVAALRADGCPTCGKGPFRPGRLVPAEEPAPPAPQDTAPAPAPVTAPTSVAAQAPVTAPTPTPAATAPAPTPTPATATTAGRVHGWRAPGDDERAALAERAQPYVTRQADERDLPAIGRFEAEIARVSFGEDAIDDPERWAARLGRAMEKSKDGMIVAHGPGGEPVGWCWVSINQNAMTGDRYANFRSLAVSPVDNRSDVAELLLTAGLEFCLANGITEVVGRVHVGNVPMRTVYRKFGFDPTSLAMKLFLPEQDGVR
;
A
#
# COMPACT_ATOMS: atom_id res chain seq x y z
N MET A 1 -29.99 -1.02 -7.81
CA MET A 1 -29.02 -0.10 -8.45
C MET A 1 -27.80 0.22 -7.57
N LEU A 2 -27.88 1.02 -6.50
CA LEU A 2 -26.67 1.38 -5.72
C LEU A 2 -25.92 0.16 -5.19
N THR A 3 -26.65 -0.85 -4.72
CA THR A 3 -26.10 -2.15 -4.32
C THR A 3 -25.37 -2.85 -5.47
N GLU A 4 -26.01 -2.96 -6.64
CA GLU A 4 -25.38 -3.58 -7.81
C GLU A 4 -24.10 -2.86 -8.25
N VAL A 5 -24.07 -1.52 -8.18
CA VAL A 5 -22.85 -0.74 -8.49
C VAL A 5 -21.76 -1.02 -7.45
N ALA A 6 -22.12 -1.07 -6.17
CA ALA A 6 -21.19 -1.39 -5.09
C ALA A 6 -20.62 -2.81 -5.23
N GLU A 7 -21.47 -3.80 -5.53
CA GLU A 7 -21.09 -5.20 -5.76
C GLU A 7 -20.19 -5.34 -7.00
N ALA A 8 -20.53 -4.66 -8.09
CA ALA A 8 -19.76 -4.70 -9.34
C ALA A 8 -18.30 -4.25 -9.16
N VAL A 9 -18.05 -3.32 -8.22
CA VAL A 9 -16.69 -2.86 -7.90
C VAL A 9 -16.14 -3.42 -6.58
N ARG A 10 -16.89 -4.30 -5.89
CA ARG A 10 -16.58 -4.86 -4.56
C ARG A 10 -16.23 -3.79 -3.53
N LEU A 11 -17.08 -2.75 -3.46
CA LEU A 11 -16.88 -1.61 -2.56
C LEU A 11 -17.11 -2.02 -1.10
N GLN A 12 -16.12 -1.81 -0.24
CA GLN A 12 -16.22 -2.10 1.20
C GLN A 12 -17.31 -1.25 1.86
N GLU A 13 -17.42 0.00 1.45
CA GLU A 13 -18.39 0.97 1.96
C GLU A 13 -19.83 0.72 1.46
N GLY A 14 -20.03 -0.28 0.59
CA GLY A 14 -21.34 -0.68 0.09
C GLY A 14 -22.12 0.43 -0.64
N PRO A 15 -23.46 0.36 -0.68
CA PRO A 15 -24.30 1.40 -1.28
C PRO A 15 -24.04 2.83 -0.77
N PRO A 16 -23.73 3.08 0.53
CA PRO A 16 -23.35 4.40 1.03
C PRO A 16 -22.13 5.03 0.34
N GLY A 17 -21.12 4.22 -0.03
CA GLY A 17 -19.96 4.70 -0.78
C GLY A 17 -20.33 5.18 -2.18
N VAL A 18 -21.19 4.44 -2.89
CA VAL A 18 -21.71 4.86 -4.21
C VAL A 18 -22.52 6.14 -4.09
N ARG A 19 -23.41 6.23 -3.08
CA ARG A 19 -24.20 7.43 -2.77
C ARG A 19 -23.28 8.64 -2.54
N SER A 20 -22.16 8.45 -1.83
CA SER A 20 -21.19 9.51 -1.57
C SER A 20 -20.50 10.02 -2.85
N VAL A 21 -20.13 9.13 -3.77
CA VAL A 21 -19.55 9.53 -5.07
C VAL A 21 -20.57 10.28 -5.94
N LEU A 22 -21.83 9.84 -5.99
CA LEU A 22 -22.89 10.54 -6.73
C LEU A 22 -23.14 11.94 -6.16
N ARG A 23 -23.17 12.08 -4.83
CA ARG A 23 -23.29 13.38 -4.15
C ARG A 23 -22.09 14.28 -4.46
N ALA A 24 -20.87 13.73 -4.44
CA ALA A 24 -19.66 14.48 -4.76
C ALA A 24 -19.64 14.94 -6.23
N LEU A 25 -20.02 14.07 -7.17
CA LEU A 25 -20.19 14.39 -8.59
C LEU A 25 -21.19 15.52 -8.79
N ARG A 26 -22.32 15.50 -8.07
CA ARG A 26 -23.32 16.57 -8.16
C ARG A 26 -22.78 17.90 -7.64
N ARG A 27 -22.08 17.88 -6.50
CA ARG A 27 -21.57 19.07 -5.81
C ARG A 27 -20.42 19.75 -6.54
N LEU A 28 -19.48 18.97 -7.06
CA LEU A 28 -18.21 19.46 -7.59
C LEU A 28 -18.15 19.56 -9.12
N ALA A 29 -19.18 19.12 -9.85
CA ALA A 29 -19.14 19.03 -11.31
C ALA A 29 -18.69 20.34 -12.01
N PRO A 30 -17.70 20.30 -12.91
CA PRO A 30 -16.93 19.12 -13.35
C PRO A 30 -15.90 18.67 -12.30
N ALA A 31 -15.89 17.38 -11.96
CA ALA A 31 -14.98 16.84 -10.95
C ALA A 31 -13.97 15.85 -11.56
N SER A 32 -12.70 15.98 -11.17
CA SER A 32 -11.69 14.97 -11.46
C SER A 32 -11.85 13.77 -10.51
N THR A 33 -11.22 12.63 -10.86
CA THR A 33 -11.16 11.47 -9.95
C THR A 33 -10.49 11.82 -8.62
N LYS A 34 -9.52 12.74 -8.63
CA LYS A 34 -8.80 13.21 -7.45
C LYS A 34 -9.75 14.01 -6.54
N ASP A 35 -10.55 14.92 -7.10
CA ASP A 35 -11.50 15.72 -6.34
C ASP A 35 -12.58 14.84 -5.68
N LEU A 36 -13.07 13.84 -6.42
CA LEU A 36 -14.03 12.88 -5.92
C LEU A 36 -13.44 12.00 -4.80
N SER A 37 -12.18 11.60 -4.93
CA SER A 37 -11.44 10.86 -3.88
C SER A 37 -11.30 11.67 -2.60
N ARG A 38 -10.80 12.90 -2.70
CA ARG A 38 -10.72 13.85 -1.57
C ARG A 38 -12.08 14.11 -0.92
N ALA A 39 -13.14 14.31 -1.70
CA ALA A 39 -14.47 14.61 -1.17
C ALA A 39 -15.15 13.43 -0.48
N THR A 40 -14.82 12.19 -0.88
CA THR A 40 -15.47 10.98 -0.35
C THR A 40 -14.63 10.22 0.67
N GLY A 41 -13.31 10.46 0.71
CA GLY A 41 -12.35 9.66 1.47
C GLY A 41 -12.04 8.30 0.84
N LEU A 42 -12.58 8.02 -0.34
CA LEU A 42 -12.34 6.76 -1.05
C LEU A 42 -11.02 6.82 -1.84
N PRO A 43 -10.25 5.72 -1.93
CA PRO A 43 -9.05 5.66 -2.75
C PRO A 43 -9.30 6.04 -4.21
N VAL A 44 -8.37 6.77 -4.84
CA VAL A 44 -8.44 7.17 -6.26
C VAL A 44 -8.75 5.99 -7.19
N PRO A 45 -8.14 4.80 -7.04
CA PRO A 45 -8.48 3.64 -7.88
C PRO A 45 -9.93 3.17 -7.72
N ILE A 46 -10.48 3.26 -6.51
CA ILE A 46 -11.87 2.87 -6.20
C ILE A 46 -12.84 3.87 -6.81
N VAL A 47 -12.57 5.17 -6.67
CA VAL A 47 -13.37 6.22 -7.30
C VAL A 47 -13.33 6.11 -8.82
N ALA A 48 -12.18 5.79 -9.41
CA ALA A 48 -12.07 5.54 -10.85
C ALA A 48 -12.91 4.34 -11.29
N ALA A 49 -12.89 3.24 -10.52
CA ALA A 49 -13.70 2.06 -10.78
C ALA A 49 -15.20 2.37 -10.71
N LEU A 50 -15.63 3.11 -9.68
CA LEU A 50 -17.01 3.60 -9.53
C LEU A 50 -17.41 4.50 -10.69
N GLY A 51 -16.57 5.47 -11.06
CA GLY A 51 -16.83 6.34 -12.20
C GLY A 51 -16.99 5.58 -13.52
N ASN A 52 -16.23 4.51 -13.73
CA ASN A 52 -16.35 3.66 -14.92
C ASN A 52 -17.62 2.79 -14.90
N GLU A 53 -18.01 2.25 -13.74
CA GLU A 53 -19.27 1.51 -13.57
C GLU A 53 -20.49 2.42 -13.81
N LEU A 54 -20.49 3.62 -13.22
CA LEU A 54 -21.54 4.61 -13.43
C LEU A 54 -21.64 5.06 -14.90
N ARG A 55 -20.49 5.21 -15.58
CA ARG A 55 -20.44 5.55 -17.01
C ARG A 55 -21.00 4.43 -17.89
N ARG A 56 -20.68 3.16 -17.60
CA ARG A 56 -21.26 2.00 -18.32
C ARG A 56 -22.78 1.96 -18.22
N ARG A 57 -23.33 2.45 -17.11
CA ARG A 57 -24.78 2.56 -16.87
C ARG A 57 -25.40 3.85 -17.41
N GLY A 58 -24.63 4.68 -18.13
CA GLY A 58 -25.11 5.94 -18.70
C GLY A 58 -25.44 7.02 -17.67
N LEU A 59 -24.97 6.90 -16.42
CA LEU A 59 -25.23 7.86 -15.34
C LEU A 59 -24.20 9.00 -15.27
N VAL A 60 -23.04 8.80 -15.90
CA VAL A 60 -21.92 9.75 -15.94
C VAL A 60 -21.43 9.91 -17.37
N THR A 61 -21.03 11.13 -17.73
CA THR A 61 -20.54 11.49 -19.06
C THR A 61 -19.34 10.64 -19.50
N THR A 62 -19.25 10.40 -20.81
CA THR A 62 -18.12 9.69 -21.43
C THR A 62 -16.84 10.53 -21.40
N GLN A 63 -16.98 11.84 -21.60
CA GLN A 63 -15.89 12.82 -21.51
C GLN A 63 -15.47 13.08 -20.05
N ARG A 64 -14.19 13.39 -19.88
CA ARG A 64 -13.59 13.82 -18.60
C ARG A 64 -13.32 15.34 -18.64
N PRO A 65 -13.41 16.06 -17.51
CA PRO A 65 -13.78 15.58 -16.17
C PRO A 65 -15.25 15.16 -16.08
N SER A 66 -15.57 14.25 -15.15
CA SER A 66 -16.84 13.55 -15.14
C SER A 66 -17.98 14.46 -14.67
N ARG A 67 -19.14 14.35 -15.32
CA ARG A 67 -20.41 14.98 -14.91
C ARG A 67 -21.53 13.94 -14.87
N LEU A 68 -22.58 14.18 -14.09
CA LEU A 68 -23.80 13.37 -14.18
C LEU A 68 -24.50 13.65 -15.51
N THR A 69 -24.99 12.60 -16.17
CA THR A 69 -25.92 12.70 -17.30
C THR A 69 -27.33 13.07 -16.80
N GLU A 70 -28.28 13.31 -17.70
CA GLU A 70 -29.69 13.51 -17.32
C GLU A 70 -30.23 12.34 -16.49
N ALA A 71 -30.02 11.09 -16.92
CA ALA A 71 -30.36 9.89 -16.15
C ALA A 71 -29.65 9.84 -14.78
N GLY A 72 -28.40 10.31 -14.71
CA GLY A 72 -27.66 10.47 -13.46
C GLY A 72 -28.28 11.51 -12.51
N GLN A 73 -28.74 12.64 -13.06
CA GLN A 73 -29.42 13.69 -12.30
C GLN A 73 -30.78 13.21 -11.78
N GLU A 74 -31.58 12.53 -12.61
CA GLU A 74 -32.86 11.95 -12.21
C GLU A 74 -32.70 10.91 -11.10
N LEU A 75 -31.67 10.07 -11.18
CA LEU A 75 -31.32 9.14 -10.10
C LEU A 75 -31.00 9.90 -8.80
N VAL A 76 -30.15 10.93 -8.86
CA VAL A 76 -29.79 11.74 -7.69
C VAL A 76 -31.02 12.42 -7.09
N ALA A 77 -31.93 12.94 -7.92
CA ALA A 77 -33.20 13.52 -7.49
C ALA A 77 -34.11 12.48 -6.80
N ARG A 78 -34.29 11.29 -7.40
CA ARG A 78 -35.07 10.18 -6.79
C ARG A 78 -34.50 9.72 -5.44
N LEU A 79 -33.20 9.88 -5.23
CA LEU A 79 -32.52 9.55 -3.97
C LEU A 79 -32.60 10.66 -2.92
N GLY A 80 -33.30 11.77 -3.21
CA GLY A 80 -33.42 12.95 -2.35
C GLY A 80 -32.09 13.66 -2.15
N MET A 81 -31.23 13.69 -3.18
CA MET A 81 -29.92 14.34 -3.17
C MET A 81 -29.89 15.58 -4.08
N ASP A 82 -31.05 16.20 -4.27
CA ASP A 82 -31.28 17.41 -5.07
C ASP A 82 -30.89 18.70 -4.35
N LEU A 83 -30.68 18.66 -3.03
CA LEU A 83 -30.22 19.81 -2.24
C LEU A 83 -28.79 20.23 -2.61
N VAL A 84 -28.66 21.41 -3.21
CA VAL A 84 -27.38 22.06 -3.53
C VAL A 84 -27.01 23.06 -2.43
N LEU A 85 -26.75 22.56 -1.22
CA LEU A 85 -26.20 23.35 -0.12
C LEU A 85 -24.83 22.78 0.24
N ASP A 86 -23.77 23.55 -0.02
CA ASP A 86 -22.42 23.21 0.41
C ASP A 86 -21.99 24.13 1.56
N ALA A 87 -21.87 23.54 2.75
CA ALA A 87 -21.43 24.24 3.95
C ALA A 87 -19.89 24.29 4.07
N THR A 88 -19.15 23.73 3.10
CA THR A 88 -17.68 23.76 3.13
C THR A 88 -17.20 25.22 3.05
N CYS A 89 -16.39 25.63 4.03
CA CYS A 89 -15.81 26.98 4.03
C CYS A 89 -14.92 27.15 2.81
N ARG A 90 -15.16 28.19 1.99
CA ARG A 90 -14.40 28.45 0.76
C ARG A 90 -13.02 29.05 1.01
N ALA A 91 -12.79 29.65 2.18
CA ALA A 91 -11.51 30.27 2.52
C ALA A 91 -10.44 29.22 2.90
N CYS A 92 -10.81 28.17 3.64
CA CYS A 92 -9.90 27.09 4.03
C CYS A 92 -10.19 25.75 3.34
N ASP A 93 -11.21 25.70 2.48
CA ASP A 93 -11.70 24.49 1.80
C ASP A 93 -11.91 23.33 2.80
N GLY A 94 -12.58 23.67 3.92
CA GLY A 94 -12.95 22.74 4.99
C GLY A 94 -11.82 22.36 5.96
N ARG A 95 -10.63 22.98 5.89
CA ARG A 95 -9.49 22.67 6.78
C ARG A 95 -9.54 23.37 8.15
N GLU A 96 -10.60 24.13 8.42
CA GLU A 96 -10.86 24.93 9.63
C GLU A 96 -9.87 26.06 9.93
N LEU A 97 -8.61 25.95 9.48
CA LEU A 97 -7.57 26.95 9.62
C LEU A 97 -7.29 27.68 8.31
N VAL A 98 -7.56 28.99 8.32
CA VAL A 98 -7.18 29.93 7.27
C VAL A 98 -5.76 30.42 7.55
N ILE A 99 -4.89 30.43 6.54
CA ILE A 99 -3.56 31.04 6.65
C ILE A 99 -3.75 32.55 6.50
N PRO A 100 -3.45 33.38 7.52
CA PRO A 100 -3.58 34.82 7.41
C PRO A 100 -2.48 35.41 6.50
N ASP A 101 -2.77 36.48 5.78
CA ASP A 101 -1.87 37.14 4.81
C ASP A 101 -0.48 37.48 5.40
N VAL A 102 -0.40 37.76 6.70
CA VAL A 102 0.89 38.01 7.40
C VAL A 102 1.86 36.82 7.28
N LEU A 103 1.35 35.61 7.08
CA LEU A 103 2.13 34.38 6.93
C LEU A 103 2.41 33.99 5.47
N ASP A 104 2.04 34.81 4.48
CA ASP A 104 2.38 34.56 3.07
C ASP A 104 3.90 34.49 2.87
N GLU A 105 4.66 35.31 3.61
CA GLU A 105 6.12 35.25 3.63
C GLU A 105 6.62 33.89 4.14
N ALA A 106 6.00 33.35 5.20
CA ALA A 106 6.37 32.05 5.74
C ALA A 106 6.14 30.94 4.71
N VAL A 107 5.00 30.97 4.00
CA VAL A 107 4.72 30.02 2.92
C VAL A 107 5.76 30.09 1.81
N ARG A 108 6.14 31.30 1.36
CA ARG A 108 7.16 31.48 0.31
C ARG A 108 8.53 30.95 0.75
N ARG A 109 8.97 31.27 1.96
CA ARG A 109 10.24 30.80 2.53
C ARG A 109 10.27 29.29 2.67
N LEU A 110 9.18 28.69 3.17
CA LEU A 110 9.09 27.23 3.32
C LEU A 110 9.11 26.52 1.98
N ARG A 111 8.45 27.06 0.95
CA ARG A 111 8.53 26.52 -0.41
C ARG A 111 9.97 26.50 -0.94
N ALA A 112 10.71 27.60 -0.77
CA ALA A 112 12.12 27.66 -1.17
C ALA A 112 13.00 26.67 -0.38
N LEU A 113 12.73 26.49 0.92
CA LEU A 113 13.42 25.49 1.74
C LEU A 113 13.15 24.08 1.22
N MET A 114 11.90 23.75 0.89
CA MET A 114 11.53 22.45 0.33
C MET A 114 12.27 22.15 -0.98
N GLU A 115 12.42 23.12 -1.88
CA GLU A 115 13.14 22.96 -3.15
C GLU A 115 14.63 22.65 -2.97
N SER A 116 15.24 23.13 -1.87
CA SER A 116 16.66 22.93 -1.54
C SER A 116 16.90 21.82 -0.49
N GLY A 117 15.83 21.19 -0.02
CA GLY A 117 15.85 20.22 1.07
C GLY A 117 16.16 18.78 0.60
N PRO A 118 16.34 17.85 1.55
CA PRO A 118 16.53 16.43 1.26
C PRO A 118 15.34 15.86 0.47
N ALA A 119 15.65 14.98 -0.48
CA ALA A 119 14.63 14.23 -1.20
C ALA A 119 13.94 13.21 -0.27
N ALA A 120 12.65 12.94 -0.50
CA ALA A 120 11.92 11.96 0.28
C ALA A 120 12.45 10.53 0.03
N ASP A 121 12.81 9.81 1.09
CA ASP A 121 13.18 8.39 1.02
C ASP A 121 11.94 7.49 1.15
N MET A 122 11.49 6.97 0.01
CA MET A 122 10.36 6.04 -0.05
C MET A 122 10.61 4.71 0.69
N ALA A 123 11.85 4.33 0.98
CA ALA A 123 12.14 3.07 1.69
C ALA A 123 11.64 3.10 3.15
N ILE A 124 11.60 4.29 3.74
CA ILE A 124 11.11 4.58 5.09
C ILE A 124 9.77 5.34 5.07
N ASP A 125 9.03 5.21 3.97
CA ASP A 125 7.68 5.77 3.77
C ASP A 125 7.58 7.32 3.87
N GLN A 126 8.66 8.05 3.58
CA GLN A 126 8.64 9.52 3.60
C GLN A 126 7.82 10.14 2.46
N SER A 127 7.18 11.27 2.74
CA SER A 127 6.41 12.04 1.76
C SER A 127 6.19 13.46 2.24
N HIS A 128 6.80 14.44 1.57
CA HIS A 128 6.71 15.85 1.95
C HIS A 128 5.31 16.44 1.80
N CYS A 129 4.84 17.12 2.84
CA CYS A 129 3.68 17.98 2.81
C CYS A 129 3.99 19.36 2.24
N THR A 130 2.96 20.00 1.68
CA THR A 130 3.02 21.34 1.10
C THR A 130 3.38 22.42 2.13
N ALA A 131 4.01 23.51 1.69
CA ALA A 131 4.35 24.66 2.54
C ALA A 131 3.13 25.20 3.31
N GLU A 132 1.96 25.24 2.66
CA GLU A 132 0.71 25.66 3.28
C GLU A 132 0.27 24.69 4.39
N THR A 133 0.48 23.37 4.22
CA THR A 133 0.21 22.39 5.27
C THR A 133 1.13 22.61 6.47
N LYS A 134 2.43 22.84 6.22
CA LYS A 134 3.41 23.14 7.28
C LYS A 134 2.96 24.35 8.10
N VAL A 135 2.59 25.45 7.46
CA VAL A 135 2.07 26.66 8.14
C VAL A 135 0.77 26.37 8.90
N ARG A 136 -0.17 25.60 8.34
CA ARG A 136 -1.41 25.22 9.05
C ARG A 136 -1.13 24.37 10.29
N ARG A 137 -0.16 23.45 10.25
CA ARG A 137 0.25 22.67 11.43
C ARG A 137 0.79 23.58 12.55
N VAL A 138 1.56 24.62 12.20
CA VAL A 138 2.00 25.64 13.17
C VAL A 138 0.81 26.45 13.71
N LEU A 139 -0.12 26.86 12.85
CA LEU A 139 -1.35 27.54 13.27
C LEU A 139 -2.22 26.67 14.18
N ALA A 140 -2.24 25.35 14.00
CA ALA A 140 -2.94 24.44 14.88
C ALA A 140 -2.32 24.40 16.28
N LEU A 141 -0.98 24.39 16.37
CA LEU A 141 -0.26 24.50 17.64
C LEU A 141 -0.61 25.81 18.37
N LEU A 142 -0.63 26.93 17.65
CA LEU A 142 -1.01 28.24 18.19
C LEU A 142 -2.49 28.29 18.62
N THR A 143 -3.39 27.76 17.80
CA THR A 143 -4.85 27.78 18.08
C THR A 143 -5.22 26.92 19.27
N ALA A 144 -4.51 25.80 19.47
CA ALA A 144 -4.69 24.95 20.64
C ALA A 144 -4.10 25.56 21.93
N GLY A 145 -3.39 26.68 21.84
CA GLY A 145 -2.65 27.26 22.97
C GLY A 145 -1.43 26.42 23.39
N ALA A 146 -0.96 25.51 22.53
CA ALA A 146 0.27 24.74 22.78
C ALA A 146 1.52 25.60 22.54
N LEU A 147 1.41 26.61 21.68
CA LEU A 147 2.36 27.71 21.47
C LEU A 147 1.58 29.04 21.58
N PRO A 148 2.21 30.18 21.92
CA PRO A 148 3.64 30.37 22.13
C PRO A 148 4.15 29.88 23.50
N GLY A 149 5.45 29.62 23.57
CA GLY A 149 6.15 29.15 24.77
C GLY A 149 6.25 27.62 24.85
N GLY A 150 6.87 27.11 25.92
CA GLY A 150 7.01 25.67 26.14
C GLY A 150 7.93 24.97 25.14
N SER A 151 7.87 23.63 25.12
CA SER A 151 8.72 22.78 24.29
C SER A 151 7.93 21.81 23.39
N LEU A 152 8.36 21.73 22.13
CA LEU A 152 7.76 20.87 21.10
C LEU A 152 8.65 19.67 20.78
N LEU A 153 8.09 18.47 20.85
CA LEU A 153 8.72 17.24 20.39
C LEU A 153 8.17 16.82 19.02
N LEU A 154 9.05 16.63 18.05
CA LEU A 154 8.72 16.07 16.75
C LEU A 154 9.23 14.62 16.68
N ILE A 155 8.31 13.70 16.48
CA ILE A 155 8.60 12.27 16.29
C ILE A 155 8.49 11.99 14.79
N GLY A 156 9.64 12.00 14.11
CA GLY A 156 9.77 12.15 12.66
C GLY A 156 9.61 13.61 12.22
N ASP A 157 10.44 14.06 11.27
CA ASP A 157 10.35 15.43 10.70
C ASP A 157 10.83 15.52 9.24
N ASP A 158 10.49 14.53 8.41
CA ASP A 158 10.68 14.64 6.95
C ASP A 158 9.95 15.86 6.38
N ASP A 159 8.82 16.21 6.99
CA ASP A 159 8.06 17.42 6.72
C ASP A 159 8.72 18.74 7.15
N LEU A 160 9.89 18.75 7.79
CA LEU A 160 10.59 19.98 8.20
C LEU A 160 9.68 20.95 9.00
N ILE A 161 8.79 20.42 9.83
CA ILE A 161 7.91 21.19 10.72
C ILE A 161 8.73 21.96 11.74
N SER A 162 9.90 21.44 12.16
CA SER A 162 10.84 22.20 13.00
C SER A 162 11.22 23.55 12.36
N LEU A 163 11.54 23.54 11.07
CA LEU A 163 11.85 24.73 10.30
C LEU A 163 10.60 25.59 10.06
N ALA A 164 9.43 24.97 9.88
CA ALA A 164 8.17 25.71 9.76
C ALA A 164 7.85 26.53 11.01
N VAL A 165 8.03 25.95 12.21
CA VAL A 165 7.87 26.66 13.48
C VAL A 165 8.85 27.83 13.58
N ALA A 166 10.12 27.60 13.22
CA ALA A 166 11.15 28.62 13.25
C ALA A 166 10.90 29.78 12.27
N VAL A 167 10.49 29.47 11.03
CA VAL A 167 10.15 30.47 9.99
C VAL A 167 8.91 31.27 10.37
N VAL A 168 7.84 30.61 10.86
CA VAL A 168 6.63 31.31 11.28
C VAL A 168 6.92 32.24 12.46
N GLY A 169 7.70 31.79 13.44
CA GLY A 169 8.12 32.66 14.55
C GLY A 169 8.89 33.88 14.05
N ASP A 170 9.90 33.68 13.20
CA ASP A 170 10.69 34.77 12.61
C ASP A 170 9.81 35.78 11.85
N VAL A 171 8.85 35.32 11.04
CA VAL A 171 7.87 36.18 10.35
C VAL A 171 6.96 36.94 11.33
N LEU A 172 6.61 36.34 12.46
CA LEU A 172 5.83 36.98 13.53
C LEU A 172 6.68 37.87 14.46
N GLY A 173 7.98 38.01 14.19
CA GLY A 173 8.88 38.91 14.91
C GLY A 173 9.66 38.28 16.08
N GLY A 174 9.60 36.96 16.26
CA GLY A 174 10.42 36.27 17.26
C GLY A 174 10.05 34.80 17.50
N PRO A 175 10.86 34.04 18.25
CA PRO A 175 10.59 32.64 18.55
C PRO A 175 9.23 32.45 19.23
N ILE A 176 8.42 31.54 18.68
CA ILE A 176 7.11 31.16 19.25
C ILE A 176 7.20 29.91 20.13
N VAL A 177 8.39 29.32 20.26
CA VAL A 177 8.64 28.12 21.08
C VAL A 177 9.99 28.28 21.75
N GLU A 178 10.15 27.76 22.97
CA GLU A 178 11.43 27.84 23.68
C GLU A 178 12.44 26.85 23.10
N GLN A 179 11.96 25.67 22.71
CA GLN A 179 12.76 24.61 22.11
C GLN A 179 11.92 23.68 21.24
N VAL A 180 12.44 23.32 20.07
CA VAL A 180 11.99 22.18 19.27
C VAL A 180 13.01 21.07 19.38
N THR A 181 12.57 19.85 19.68
CA THR A 181 13.40 18.64 19.64
C THR A 181 12.89 17.73 18.53
N VAL A 182 13.77 17.35 17.62
CA VAL A 182 13.46 16.47 16.48
C VAL A 182 14.11 15.12 16.70
N VAL A 183 13.32 14.05 16.65
CA VAL A 183 13.79 12.66 16.72
C VAL A 183 13.49 11.99 15.38
N ASP A 184 14.53 11.68 14.60
CA ASP A 184 14.39 11.06 13.28
C ASP A 184 15.48 10.01 13.04
N ILE A 185 15.24 9.05 12.15
CA ILE A 185 16.23 8.05 11.76
C ILE A 185 17.19 8.58 10.69
N SER A 186 16.73 9.54 9.88
CA SER A 186 17.46 10.10 8.74
C SER A 186 18.46 11.17 9.17
N GLN A 187 19.76 10.84 9.11
CA GLN A 187 20.80 11.82 9.39
C GLN A 187 20.78 13.00 8.40
N GLU A 188 20.42 12.75 7.14
CA GLU A 188 20.35 13.79 6.10
C GLU A 188 19.33 14.88 6.43
N ILE A 189 18.15 14.49 6.93
CA ILE A 189 17.11 15.43 7.39
C ILE A 189 17.60 16.21 8.61
N LEU A 190 18.18 15.53 9.59
CA LEU A 190 18.66 16.17 10.81
C LEU A 190 19.78 17.19 10.53
N ASP A 191 20.73 16.85 9.66
CA ASP A 191 21.81 17.76 9.24
C ASP A 191 21.25 18.99 8.51
N HIS A 192 20.25 18.79 7.63
CA HIS A 192 19.59 19.88 6.93
C HIS A 192 18.83 20.82 7.88
N ILE A 193 18.08 20.26 8.84
CA ILE A 193 17.37 21.01 9.87
C ILE A 193 18.37 21.84 10.67
N GLN A 194 19.44 21.23 11.16
CA GLN A 194 20.39 21.89 12.04
C GLN A 194 21.15 23.01 11.33
N LYS A 195 21.55 22.79 10.06
CA LYS A 195 22.16 23.81 9.21
C LYS A 195 21.24 25.00 8.97
N THR A 196 19.96 24.74 8.65
CA THR A 196 19.02 25.78 8.27
C THR A 196 18.51 26.56 9.50
N ALA A 197 18.27 25.86 10.61
CA ALA A 197 17.82 26.47 11.85
C ALA A 197 18.87 27.41 12.47
N ALA A 198 20.17 27.23 12.20
CA ALA A 198 21.22 28.12 12.70
C ALA A 198 21.04 29.60 12.29
N GLY A 199 20.33 29.85 11.18
CA GLY A 199 19.98 31.20 10.72
C GLY A 199 18.64 31.73 11.24
N LEU A 200 17.91 30.93 12.03
CA LEU A 200 16.57 31.24 12.55
C LEU A 200 16.66 31.30 14.08
N GLY A 201 16.10 32.33 14.72
CA GLY A 201 16.27 32.56 16.17
C GLY A 201 15.66 31.48 17.10
N THR A 202 15.11 30.39 16.57
CA THR A 202 14.47 29.30 17.33
C THR A 202 15.49 28.22 17.65
N ARG A 203 15.55 27.79 18.92
CA ARG A 203 16.40 26.66 19.33
C ARG A 203 15.83 25.34 18.82
N VAL A 204 16.57 24.69 17.92
CA VAL A 204 16.23 23.36 17.40
C VAL A 204 17.32 22.36 17.75
N GLU A 205 16.93 21.30 18.46
CA GLU A 205 17.78 20.16 18.79
C GLU A 205 17.40 18.95 17.94
N THR A 206 18.39 18.26 17.41
CA THR A 206 18.22 17.08 16.55
C THR A 206 18.82 15.86 17.24
N VAL A 207 18.09 14.74 17.19
CA VAL A 207 18.50 13.47 17.78
C VAL A 207 18.28 12.36 16.76
N GLN A 208 19.39 11.78 16.27
CA GLN A 208 19.32 10.61 15.41
C GLN A 208 18.91 9.39 16.24
N HIS A 209 17.76 8.80 15.94
CA HIS A 209 17.25 7.66 16.70
C HIS A 209 16.28 6.80 15.88
N ASP A 210 16.39 5.48 16.01
CA ASP A 210 15.39 4.56 15.48
C ASP A 210 14.24 4.44 16.48
N LEU A 211 13.06 4.94 16.11
CA LEU A 211 11.85 4.94 16.93
C LEU A 211 11.30 3.53 17.22
N ARG A 212 11.84 2.48 16.60
CA ARG A 212 11.63 1.10 17.07
C ARG A 212 12.11 0.92 18.50
N LEU A 213 13.19 1.59 18.88
CA LEU A 213 13.70 1.61 20.25
C LEU A 213 12.93 2.64 21.09
N PRO A 214 12.79 2.43 22.41
CA PRO A 214 12.30 3.46 23.33
C PRO A 214 13.09 4.76 23.15
N LEU A 215 12.47 5.92 23.45
CA LEU A 215 13.20 7.17 23.39
C LEU A 215 14.43 7.17 24.32
N PRO A 216 15.49 7.91 23.99
CA PRO A 216 16.58 8.16 24.92
C PRO A 216 16.04 8.73 26.23
N ALA A 217 16.50 8.20 27.37
CA ALA A 217 15.98 8.58 28.69
C ALA A 217 16.04 10.08 28.99
N ALA A 218 16.97 10.81 28.37
CA ALA A 218 17.10 12.26 28.50
C ALA A 218 15.90 13.04 27.93
N LEU A 219 15.13 12.44 27.01
CA LEU A 219 13.96 13.05 26.37
C LEU A 219 12.65 12.74 27.10
N HIS A 220 12.64 11.81 28.06
CA HIS A 220 11.43 11.38 28.75
C HIS A 220 10.83 12.48 29.62
N GLY A 221 9.53 12.75 29.45
CA GLY A 221 8.84 13.68 30.34
C GLY A 221 9.26 15.14 30.21
N GLN A 222 9.85 15.56 29.09
CA GLN A 222 10.47 16.87 28.96
C GLN A 222 9.67 17.89 28.13
N HIS A 223 8.67 17.44 27.37
CA HIS A 223 7.99 18.26 26.37
C HIS A 223 6.53 18.56 26.72
N ASP A 224 6.05 19.75 26.33
CA ASP A 224 4.66 20.16 26.57
C ASP A 224 3.70 19.63 25.51
N VAL A 225 4.19 19.55 24.27
CA VAL A 225 3.44 19.16 23.08
C VAL A 225 4.28 18.25 22.20
N ALA A 226 3.63 17.28 21.55
CA ALA A 226 4.26 16.43 20.57
C ALA A 226 3.51 16.48 19.23
N MET A 227 4.21 16.26 18.12
CA MET A 227 3.61 16.10 16.79
C MET A 227 4.28 14.95 16.03
N THR A 228 3.49 14.24 15.22
CA THR A 228 3.99 13.13 14.41
C THR A 228 3.15 12.87 13.16
N ASP A 229 3.80 12.41 12.09
CA ASP A 229 3.21 11.91 10.84
C ASP A 229 3.82 10.53 10.52
N PRO A 230 3.32 9.45 11.14
CA PRO A 230 4.00 8.16 11.09
C PRO A 230 3.63 7.35 9.85
N PRO A 231 4.29 6.21 9.62
CA PRO A 231 3.86 5.25 8.61
C PRO A 231 2.38 4.88 8.75
N TYR A 232 1.65 4.82 7.64
CA TYR A 232 0.19 4.64 7.61
C TYR A 232 -0.25 3.19 7.86
N THR A 233 0.11 2.64 9.02
CA THR A 233 -0.36 1.36 9.57
C THR A 233 -0.84 1.55 11.01
N PRO A 234 -1.78 0.72 11.52
CA PRO A 234 -2.16 0.77 12.93
C PRO A 234 -0.94 0.61 13.87
N GLU A 235 0.00 -0.26 13.52
CA GLU A 235 1.23 -0.46 14.30
C GLU A 235 2.15 0.75 14.27
N GLY A 236 2.29 1.42 13.12
CA GLY A 236 3.06 2.66 12.97
C GLY A 236 2.46 3.79 13.78
N ALA A 237 1.13 3.98 13.70
CA ALA A 237 0.40 4.93 14.53
C ALA A 237 0.63 4.67 16.02
N ARG A 238 0.43 3.42 16.48
CA ARG A 238 0.66 3.03 17.88
C ARG A 238 2.08 3.34 18.33
N LEU A 239 3.08 2.95 17.55
CA LEU A 239 4.49 3.10 17.91
C LEU A 239 4.86 4.57 18.07
N PHE A 240 4.61 5.39 17.05
CA PHE A 240 5.02 6.79 17.06
C PHE A 240 4.24 7.59 18.11
N LEU A 241 2.94 7.32 18.29
CA LEU A 241 2.17 7.92 19.37
C LEU A 241 2.68 7.48 20.75
N SER A 242 3.12 6.22 20.92
CA SER A 242 3.75 5.77 22.16
C SER A 242 5.04 6.54 22.45
N ARG A 243 5.88 6.80 21.43
CA ARG A 243 7.11 7.61 21.58
C ARG A 243 6.79 9.07 21.88
N ALA A 244 5.75 9.64 21.25
CA ALA A 244 5.26 10.96 21.60
C ALA A 244 4.86 11.04 23.08
N VAL A 245 4.12 10.04 23.57
CA VAL A 245 3.72 9.96 24.99
C VAL A 245 4.93 9.80 25.93
N GLU A 246 5.97 9.06 25.55
CA GLU A 246 7.21 8.94 26.35
C GLU A 246 7.90 10.30 26.57
N GLY A 247 7.94 11.14 25.54
CA GLY A 247 8.63 12.42 25.61
C GLY A 247 7.82 13.55 26.24
N LEU A 248 6.50 13.38 26.36
CA LEU A 248 5.60 14.35 26.98
C LEU A 248 5.69 14.35 28.51
N ARG A 249 5.57 15.53 29.11
CA ARG A 249 5.40 15.69 30.56
C ARG A 249 4.20 14.86 31.06
N PRO A 250 4.29 14.25 32.25
CA PRO A 250 3.20 13.48 32.80
C PRO A 250 2.05 14.40 33.21
N GLY A 251 0.82 13.99 32.89
CA GLY A 251 -0.38 14.73 33.28
C GLY A 251 -1.45 14.69 32.18
N PRO A 252 -2.69 15.07 32.51
CA PRO A 252 -3.75 15.21 31.52
C PRO A 252 -3.59 16.51 30.71
N ALA A 253 -4.30 16.59 29.59
CA ALA A 253 -4.41 17.77 28.74
C ALA A 253 -3.13 18.25 28.04
N HIS A 254 -2.06 17.44 28.01
CA HIS A 254 -0.96 17.66 27.06
C HIS A 254 -1.42 17.32 25.64
N SER A 255 -0.95 18.08 24.66
CA SER A 255 -1.39 17.96 23.27
C SER A 255 -0.47 17.04 22.47
N VAL A 256 -1.08 16.14 21.68
CA VAL A 256 -0.40 15.41 20.61
C VAL A 256 -1.11 15.71 19.30
N PHE A 257 -0.35 16.18 18.31
CA PHE A 257 -0.85 16.42 16.97
C PHE A 257 -0.45 15.27 16.05
N PHE A 258 -1.45 14.63 15.46
CA PHE A 258 -1.30 13.38 14.74
C PHE A 258 -1.80 13.53 13.30
N SER A 259 -0.87 13.46 12.35
CA SER A 259 -1.15 13.42 10.93
C SER A 259 -1.24 11.97 10.46
N PHE A 260 -2.20 11.65 9.60
CA PHE A 260 -2.32 10.29 9.09
C PHE A 260 -3.13 10.20 7.79
N GLY A 261 -2.85 9.19 6.98
CA GLY A 261 -3.62 8.85 5.78
C GLY A 261 -4.97 8.20 6.12
N GLY A 262 -6.06 8.72 5.54
CA GLY A 262 -7.38 8.11 5.68
C GLY A 262 -7.41 6.67 5.13
N LYS A 263 -8.18 5.80 5.79
CA LYS A 263 -8.34 4.40 5.39
C LYS A 263 -9.80 3.98 5.36
N SER A 264 -10.05 2.71 5.04
CA SER A 264 -11.39 2.13 5.16
C SER A 264 -11.90 2.26 6.61
N PRO A 265 -13.23 2.28 6.85
CA PRO A 265 -13.79 2.41 8.19
C PRO A 265 -13.26 1.37 9.19
N ASP A 266 -13.09 0.12 8.76
CA ASP A 266 -12.60 -0.96 9.63
C ASP A 266 -11.13 -0.75 10.02
N GLU A 267 -10.27 -0.35 9.08
CA GLU A 267 -8.88 -0.01 9.38
C GLU A 267 -8.78 1.23 10.28
N MET A 268 -9.65 2.23 10.07
CA MET A 268 -9.69 3.41 10.93
C MET A 268 -10.15 3.09 12.36
N LEU A 269 -11.04 2.11 12.52
CA LEU A 269 -11.44 1.62 13.84
C LEU A 269 -10.25 0.97 14.58
N GLU A 270 -9.39 0.24 13.87
CA GLU A 270 -8.15 -0.30 14.45
C GLU A 270 -7.21 0.81 14.92
N VAL A 271 -6.98 1.84 14.09
CA VAL A 271 -6.16 3.02 14.48
C VAL A 271 -6.74 3.72 15.71
N GLN A 272 -8.06 3.92 15.77
CA GLN A 272 -8.70 4.53 16.94
C GLN A 272 -8.57 3.68 18.20
N ARG A 273 -8.62 2.35 18.08
CA ARG A 273 -8.36 1.44 19.22
C ARG A 273 -6.94 1.59 19.74
N GLU A 274 -5.95 1.75 18.88
CA GLU A 274 -4.55 1.98 19.30
C GLU A 274 -4.39 3.33 20.01
N ILE A 275 -5.05 4.39 19.53
CA ILE A 275 -5.09 5.70 20.22
C ILE A 275 -5.70 5.56 21.62
N MET A 276 -6.85 4.89 21.73
CA MET A 276 -7.52 4.67 23.02
C MET A 276 -6.71 3.79 23.97
N ALA A 277 -5.97 2.80 23.44
CA ALA A 277 -5.12 1.92 24.24
C ALA A 277 -3.94 2.66 24.91
N LEU A 278 -3.50 3.78 24.33
CA LEU A 278 -2.53 4.70 24.94
C LEU A 278 -3.17 5.64 25.98
N GLY A 279 -4.47 5.54 26.22
CA GLY A 279 -5.21 6.44 27.08
C GLY A 279 -5.33 7.86 26.52
N LEU A 280 -5.20 8.04 25.20
CA LEU A 280 -5.37 9.33 24.52
C LEU A 280 -6.84 9.53 24.12
N VAL A 281 -7.32 10.77 24.18
CA VAL A 281 -8.65 11.15 23.71
C VAL A 281 -8.56 12.05 22.47
N THR A 282 -9.51 11.92 21.55
CA THR A 282 -9.62 12.83 20.40
C THR A 282 -10.32 14.12 20.82
N ASN A 283 -9.59 15.24 20.72
CA ASN A 283 -10.14 16.58 20.95
C ASN A 283 -10.62 17.23 19.64
N GLY A 284 -9.92 16.97 18.53
CA GLY A 284 -10.30 17.48 17.20
C GLY A 284 -9.88 16.54 16.09
N TYR A 285 -10.62 16.54 14.97
CA TYR A 285 -10.34 15.71 13.80
C TYR A 285 -10.74 16.46 12.53
N ILE A 286 -9.75 16.83 11.71
CA ILE A 286 -9.95 17.61 10.49
C ILE A 286 -9.54 16.78 9.27
N ARG A 287 -10.48 16.51 8.36
CA ARG A 287 -10.20 15.75 7.13
C ARG A 287 -9.50 16.60 6.10
N ASN A 288 -8.70 15.95 5.24
CA ASN A 288 -7.97 16.59 4.14
C ASN A 288 -7.12 17.80 4.56
N PHE A 289 -6.73 17.83 5.84
CA PHE A 289 -5.95 18.92 6.40
C PHE A 289 -4.54 18.93 5.83
N ASN A 290 -3.93 17.74 5.78
CA ASN A 290 -2.59 17.56 5.25
C ASN A 290 -2.65 17.35 3.74
N GLU A 291 -1.88 18.12 2.98
CA GLU A 291 -1.66 17.89 1.56
C GLU A 291 -0.20 17.57 1.28
N TYR A 292 0.03 16.51 0.53
CA TYR A 292 1.34 15.96 0.22
C TYR A 292 1.69 16.09 -1.25
N GLU A 293 2.98 16.29 -1.52
CA GLU A 293 3.53 16.29 -2.88
C GLU A 293 3.47 14.87 -3.48
N GLY A 294 3.19 14.79 -4.78
CA GLY A 294 3.01 13.52 -5.49
C GLY A 294 1.57 12.99 -5.51
N SER A 295 1.41 11.78 -6.09
CA SER A 295 0.09 11.15 -6.33
C SER A 295 -0.17 10.03 -5.33
N GLY A 296 -0.50 10.38 -4.08
CA GLY A 296 -0.90 9.41 -3.05
C GLY A 296 -2.23 8.70 -3.35
N ILE A 297 -2.46 7.56 -2.71
CA ILE A 297 -3.65 6.69 -2.90
C ILE A 297 -4.99 7.43 -2.67
N LEU A 298 -5.00 8.43 -1.77
CA LEU A 298 -6.14 9.29 -1.47
C LEU A 298 -6.11 10.64 -2.20
N GLY A 299 -5.36 10.73 -3.31
CA GLY A 299 -5.17 12.02 -3.99
C GLY A 299 -4.28 12.97 -3.19
N GLY A 300 -3.31 12.42 -2.46
CA GLY A 300 -2.27 13.17 -1.74
C GLY A 300 -2.82 13.99 -0.56
N VAL A 301 -3.81 13.49 0.18
CA VAL A 301 -4.30 14.15 1.39
C VAL A 301 -4.40 13.20 2.58
N GLY A 302 -4.24 13.77 3.78
CA GLY A 302 -4.40 13.09 5.07
C GLY A 302 -5.28 13.90 6.02
N PHE A 303 -5.71 13.29 7.12
CA PHE A 303 -6.37 13.99 8.21
C PHE A 303 -5.37 14.48 9.24
N PHE A 304 -5.80 15.42 10.07
CA PHE A 304 -5.05 15.95 11.19
C PHE A 304 -5.90 15.87 12.45
N GLN A 305 -5.35 15.22 13.48
CA GLN A 305 -6.05 14.96 14.72
C GLN A 305 -5.32 15.64 15.88
N HIS A 306 -6.09 16.36 16.70
CA HIS A 306 -5.62 16.88 17.97
C HIS A 306 -6.04 15.91 19.05
N LEU A 307 -5.06 15.27 19.69
CA LEU A 307 -5.24 14.33 20.77
C LEU A 307 -4.82 15.00 22.09
N LEU A 308 -5.48 14.59 23.18
CA LEU A 308 -5.12 15.02 24.53
C LEU A 308 -4.76 13.82 25.40
N THR A 309 -3.78 14.01 26.27
CA THR A 309 -3.49 13.07 27.34
C THR A 309 -4.59 13.10 28.41
N THR A 310 -4.73 11.98 29.11
CA THR A 310 -5.63 11.78 30.25
C THR A 310 -4.81 11.36 31.46
N THR A 311 -5.46 11.24 32.62
CA THR A 311 -4.82 10.67 33.83
C THR A 311 -4.41 9.20 33.67
N SER A 312 -4.94 8.52 32.64
CA SER A 312 -4.60 7.13 32.31
C SER A 312 -3.61 7.01 31.15
N THR A 313 -3.14 8.11 30.58
CA THR A 313 -2.19 8.06 29.47
C THR A 313 -0.89 7.41 29.90
N ALA A 314 -0.46 6.41 29.14
CA ALA A 314 0.80 5.73 29.35
C ALA A 314 1.34 5.20 28.00
N PRO A 315 2.68 5.14 27.83
CA PRO A 315 3.26 4.45 26.69
C PRO A 315 2.84 2.98 26.68
N SER A 316 2.38 2.48 25.54
CA SER A 316 1.93 1.08 25.41
C SER A 316 3.06 0.11 25.03
N HIS A 317 4.24 0.64 24.68
CA HIS A 317 5.42 -0.12 24.25
C HIS A 317 6.69 0.37 24.93
N LEU A 318 6.98 -0.13 26.14
CA LEU A 318 8.19 0.24 26.90
C LEU A 318 9.48 -0.43 26.38
N GLY A 319 9.38 -1.36 25.42
CA GLY A 319 10.51 -2.11 24.87
C GLY A 319 10.75 -1.86 23.38
N GLU A 320 11.69 -2.61 22.82
CA GLU A 320 11.99 -2.60 21.39
C GLU A 320 10.83 -3.14 20.56
N PHE A 321 10.44 -2.38 19.53
CA PHE A 321 9.51 -2.83 18.51
C PHE A 321 10.24 -3.64 17.43
N SER A 322 10.05 -4.96 17.48
CA SER A 322 10.58 -5.90 16.51
C SER A 322 9.57 -6.26 15.41
N GLY A 323 8.60 -5.41 15.10
CA GLY A 323 7.66 -5.61 13.99
C GLY A 323 8.13 -4.96 12.68
N PRO A 324 7.43 -5.23 11.56
CA PRO A 324 7.58 -4.44 10.34
C PRO A 324 6.99 -3.04 10.55
N LEU A 325 7.78 -2.00 10.36
CA LEU A 325 7.35 -0.61 10.53
C LEU A 325 7.14 0.05 9.17
N TYR A 326 8.19 0.08 8.36
CA TYR A 326 8.16 0.69 7.03
C TYR A 326 7.78 -0.32 5.95
N THR A 327 7.32 0.17 4.79
CA THR A 327 7.10 -0.66 3.61
C THR A 327 8.35 -1.45 3.21
N GLY A 328 9.55 -0.88 3.43
CA GLY A 328 10.84 -1.56 3.24
C GLY A 328 11.04 -2.79 4.13
N ASP A 329 10.64 -2.75 5.40
CA ASP A 329 10.88 -3.82 6.40
C ASP A 329 10.19 -5.14 6.06
N LYS A 330 9.07 -5.07 5.34
CA LYS A 330 8.34 -6.26 4.90
C LYS A 330 9.19 -7.13 3.95
N ARG A 331 10.26 -6.56 3.37
CA ARG A 331 11.17 -7.25 2.44
C ARG A 331 12.31 -8.01 3.13
N THR A 332 12.64 -7.69 4.39
CA THR A 332 13.82 -8.23 5.10
C THR A 332 13.50 -9.24 6.20
N ARG A 333 12.22 -9.41 6.58
CA ARG A 333 11.77 -10.28 7.68
C ARG A 333 11.23 -11.62 7.21
N GLN A 334 11.26 -12.63 8.09
CA GLN A 334 10.61 -13.92 7.87
C GLN A 334 9.15 -13.86 8.34
N ARG A 335 8.28 -14.68 7.75
CA ARG A 335 6.88 -14.84 8.15
C ARG A 335 6.68 -16.23 8.73
N GLU A 336 6.09 -16.32 9.91
CA GLU A 336 5.62 -17.58 10.46
C GLU A 336 4.37 -18.04 9.72
N TYR A 337 4.29 -19.33 9.45
CA TYR A 337 3.19 -19.99 8.78
C TYR A 337 2.73 -21.17 9.62
N THR A 338 1.44 -21.30 9.85
CA THR A 338 0.87 -22.44 10.57
C THR A 338 0.31 -23.44 9.57
N CYS A 339 0.74 -24.70 9.63
CA CYS A 339 0.16 -25.76 8.82
C CYS A 339 -1.29 -26.02 9.24
N ALA A 340 -2.23 -25.93 8.32
CA ALA A 340 -3.65 -26.13 8.63
C ALA A 340 -4.01 -27.61 8.93
N ALA A 341 -3.09 -28.55 8.71
CA ALA A 341 -3.33 -29.99 8.90
C ALA A 341 -2.80 -30.52 10.25
N CYS A 342 -1.80 -29.88 10.85
CA CYS A 342 -1.16 -30.36 12.08
C CYS A 342 -0.72 -29.23 13.03
N ASP A 343 -1.08 -27.98 12.72
CA ASP A 343 -0.76 -26.77 13.48
C ASP A 343 0.74 -26.47 13.70
N ALA A 344 1.63 -27.19 12.99
CA ALA A 344 3.06 -26.91 13.00
C ALA A 344 3.35 -25.48 12.51
N ARG A 345 4.16 -24.73 13.26
CA ARG A 345 4.59 -23.37 12.91
C ARG A 345 5.93 -23.42 12.20
N ILE A 346 5.99 -22.79 11.02
CA ILE A 346 7.14 -22.83 10.12
C ILE A 346 7.51 -21.41 9.69
N ARG A 347 8.78 -21.04 9.82
CA ARG A 347 9.27 -19.72 9.41
C ARG A 347 9.69 -19.71 7.95
N VAL A 348 9.36 -18.63 7.26
CA VAL A 348 9.54 -18.49 5.82
C VAL A 348 9.98 -17.09 5.43
N GLY A 349 11.14 -16.94 4.83
CA GLY A 349 11.69 -15.65 4.40
C GLY A 349 13.22 -15.66 4.38
N PRO A 350 13.87 -14.49 4.25
CA PRO A 350 15.32 -14.37 4.20
C PRO A 350 16.01 -15.11 5.35
N GLY A 351 16.95 -16.01 5.07
CA GLY A 351 17.68 -16.82 6.07
C GLY A 351 16.96 -18.06 6.63
N ALA A 352 15.67 -18.28 6.32
CA ALA A 352 14.96 -19.50 6.73
C ALA A 352 15.23 -20.66 5.77
N ARG A 353 15.00 -21.90 6.23
CA ARG A 353 15.03 -23.12 5.38
C ARG A 353 14.19 -22.95 4.11
N TRP A 354 13.06 -22.23 4.21
CA TRP A 354 12.27 -21.83 3.06
C TRP A 354 12.31 -20.31 2.93
N THR A 355 12.91 -19.80 1.86
CA THR A 355 13.02 -18.37 1.61
C THR A 355 11.70 -17.73 1.14
N SER A 356 10.73 -18.55 0.74
CA SER A 356 9.38 -18.13 0.34
C SER A 356 8.34 -19.19 0.68
N VAL A 357 7.06 -18.78 0.78
CA VAL A 357 5.97 -19.71 1.12
C VAL A 357 5.68 -20.69 -0.02
N ALA A 358 6.16 -20.37 -1.23
CA ALA A 358 6.11 -21.28 -2.36
C ALA A 358 7.06 -22.46 -2.12
N ALA A 359 8.29 -22.21 -1.65
CA ALA A 359 9.24 -23.27 -1.32
C ALA A 359 8.71 -24.18 -0.19
N LEU A 360 8.13 -23.60 0.86
CA LEU A 360 7.48 -24.40 1.92
C LEU A 360 6.32 -25.26 1.40
N ARG A 361 5.57 -24.77 0.40
CA ARG A 361 4.47 -25.52 -0.21
C ARG A 361 4.93 -26.66 -1.11
N ALA A 362 6.07 -26.49 -1.77
CA ALA A 362 6.67 -27.54 -2.60
C ALA A 362 7.15 -28.72 -1.74
N ASP A 363 7.81 -28.43 -0.62
CA ASP A 363 8.32 -29.48 0.29
C ASP A 363 7.22 -30.10 1.18
N GLY A 364 6.12 -29.36 1.40
CA GLY A 364 5.08 -29.75 2.35
C GLY A 364 5.50 -29.52 3.80
N CYS A 365 4.56 -29.68 4.73
CA CYS A 365 4.84 -29.41 6.14
C CYS A 365 5.91 -30.39 6.64
N PRO A 366 6.99 -29.92 7.29
CA PRO A 366 8.05 -30.83 7.76
C PRO A 366 7.57 -31.85 8.78
N THR A 367 6.43 -31.60 9.44
CA THR A 367 5.86 -32.49 10.46
C THR A 367 4.90 -33.53 9.89
N CYS A 368 4.12 -33.18 8.86
CA CYS A 368 3.05 -34.06 8.36
C CYS A 368 3.02 -34.25 6.84
N GLY A 369 3.94 -33.64 6.10
CA GLY A 369 4.02 -33.69 4.63
C GLY A 369 2.87 -32.99 3.89
N LYS A 370 1.97 -32.29 4.59
CA LYS A 370 0.74 -31.71 4.01
C LYS A 370 0.80 -30.18 3.94
N GLY A 371 -0.16 -29.58 3.23
CA GLY A 371 -0.56 -28.17 3.31
C GLY A 371 -2.09 -28.06 3.47
N PRO A 372 -2.70 -26.86 3.39
CA PRO A 372 -2.12 -25.54 3.15
C PRO A 372 -1.58 -24.85 4.42
N PHE A 373 -0.83 -23.77 4.24
CA PHE A 373 -0.24 -22.98 5.34
C PHE A 373 -0.95 -21.63 5.50
N ARG A 374 -1.34 -21.31 6.74
CA ARG A 374 -1.94 -20.03 7.13
C ARG A 374 -0.83 -19.03 7.48
N PRO A 375 -0.80 -17.83 6.90
CA PRO A 375 0.19 -16.82 7.26
C PRO A 375 -0.08 -16.33 8.69
N GLY A 376 0.98 -16.25 9.47
CA GLY A 376 1.02 -15.69 10.80
C GLY A 376 1.90 -14.43 10.86
N ARG A 377 2.45 -14.18 12.04
CA ARG A 377 3.28 -13.01 12.37
C ARG A 377 4.54 -12.91 11.51
N LEU A 378 4.98 -11.68 11.22
CA LEU A 378 6.35 -11.42 10.76
C LEU A 378 7.32 -11.46 11.95
N VAL A 379 8.38 -12.26 11.83
CA VAL A 379 9.43 -12.47 12.82
C VAL A 379 10.79 -12.03 12.25
N PRO A 380 11.75 -11.62 13.10
CA PRO A 380 13.12 -11.36 12.65
C PRO A 380 13.70 -12.56 11.89
N ALA A 381 14.57 -12.31 10.90
CA ALA A 381 15.36 -13.36 10.26
C ALA A 381 16.40 -13.89 11.26
N GLU A 382 16.56 -15.21 11.35
CA GLU A 382 17.53 -15.84 12.26
C GLU A 382 18.96 -15.53 11.82
N GLU A 383 19.83 -15.10 12.75
CA GLU A 383 21.28 -15.00 12.48
C GLU A 383 21.89 -16.40 12.34
N PRO A 384 22.82 -16.62 11.38
CA PRO A 384 23.47 -17.91 11.24
C PRO A 384 24.32 -18.20 12.49
N ALA A 385 24.16 -19.39 13.06
CA ALA A 385 24.94 -19.84 14.21
C ALA A 385 26.45 -19.77 13.90
N PRO A 386 27.29 -19.34 14.87
CA PRO A 386 28.74 -19.34 14.68
C PRO A 386 29.24 -20.77 14.37
N PRO A 387 30.23 -20.93 13.48
CA PRO A 387 30.69 -22.24 13.06
C PRO A 387 31.25 -23.03 14.25
N ALA A 388 30.88 -24.31 14.31
CA ALA A 388 31.33 -25.23 15.35
C ALA A 388 32.87 -25.35 15.37
N PRO A 389 33.50 -25.43 16.55
CA PRO A 389 34.94 -25.60 16.65
C PRO A 389 35.38 -26.91 15.99
N GLN A 390 36.40 -26.83 15.14
CA GLN A 390 36.98 -27.98 14.44
C GLN A 390 37.82 -28.82 15.42
N ASP A 391 37.64 -30.14 15.34
CA ASP A 391 38.35 -31.16 16.11
C ASP A 391 39.88 -31.04 15.95
N THR A 392 40.56 -30.66 17.04
CA THR A 392 41.99 -30.94 17.23
C THR A 392 42.17 -32.10 18.21
N ALA A 393 43.00 -33.06 17.81
CA ALA A 393 43.32 -34.32 18.50
C ALA A 393 43.79 -34.14 19.98
N PRO A 394 43.69 -35.19 20.82
CA PRO A 394 43.59 -35.04 22.27
C PRO A 394 44.95 -35.02 22.98
N ALA A 395 45.01 -34.28 24.09
CA ALA A 395 46.03 -34.40 25.12
C ALA A 395 45.36 -34.71 26.49
N PRO A 396 46.06 -35.38 27.43
CA PRO A 396 45.43 -36.30 28.35
C PRO A 396 44.86 -35.67 29.63
N ALA A 397 43.95 -36.43 30.25
CA ALA A 397 43.13 -36.12 31.40
C ALA A 397 43.88 -35.80 32.70
N PRO A 398 43.15 -35.18 33.66
CA PRO A 398 43.31 -35.54 35.06
C PRO A 398 41.98 -35.96 35.74
N VAL A 399 42.03 -37.17 36.28
CA VAL A 399 41.71 -37.60 37.67
C VAL A 399 40.37 -37.15 38.31
N THR A 400 39.45 -38.11 38.40
CA THR A 400 38.57 -38.55 39.53
C THR A 400 38.74 -37.80 40.88
N ALA A 401 37.75 -37.50 41.74
CA ALA A 401 36.49 -38.10 42.21
C ALA A 401 35.94 -37.18 43.35
N PRO A 402 34.97 -37.58 44.20
CA PRO A 402 33.60 -38.00 43.93
C PRO A 402 32.53 -37.21 44.76
N THR A 403 31.29 -37.40 44.36
CA THR A 403 30.02 -37.12 45.07
C THR A 403 29.84 -37.90 46.38
N SER A 404 29.13 -37.32 47.35
CA SER A 404 28.15 -37.96 48.27
C SER A 404 27.59 -36.89 49.25
N VAL A 405 26.43 -36.95 49.93
CA VAL A 405 25.21 -37.79 49.99
C VAL A 405 24.20 -37.05 50.94
N ALA A 406 22.90 -37.17 50.62
CA ALA A 406 21.67 -37.22 51.45
C ALA A 406 21.31 -36.22 52.59
N ALA A 407 20.12 -35.62 52.40
CA ALA A 407 18.87 -35.69 53.19
C ALA A 407 18.76 -35.14 54.64
N GLN A 408 17.70 -34.34 54.87
CA GLN A 408 16.64 -34.57 55.89
C GLN A 408 15.46 -33.57 55.72
N ALA A 409 14.25 -34.00 56.11
CA ALA A 409 12.92 -33.37 55.96
C ALA A 409 12.40 -32.83 57.34
N PRO A 410 11.09 -32.61 57.57
CA PRO A 410 10.15 -31.58 57.05
C PRO A 410 9.42 -30.80 58.20
N VAL A 411 8.65 -29.73 57.92
CA VAL A 411 7.58 -29.26 58.84
C VAL A 411 6.37 -28.69 58.07
N THR A 412 5.20 -29.01 58.62
CA THR A 412 3.79 -28.97 58.22
C THR A 412 3.08 -27.62 58.15
N ALA A 413 2.00 -27.59 57.35
CA ALA A 413 0.95 -26.55 57.27
C ALA A 413 -0.17 -26.72 58.33
N PRO A 414 -1.13 -25.77 58.41
CA PRO A 414 -2.52 -26.10 58.75
C PRO A 414 -3.56 -25.54 57.75
N THR A 415 -4.67 -26.27 57.59
CA THR A 415 -5.93 -25.97 56.87
C THR A 415 -7.06 -25.67 57.89
N PRO A 416 -8.22 -25.05 57.56
CA PRO A 416 -9.39 -25.81 57.01
C PRO A 416 -10.42 -25.04 56.07
N THR A 417 -10.92 -25.73 55.03
CA THR A 417 -12.35 -26.06 54.61
C THR A 417 -13.48 -24.97 54.47
N PRO A 418 -14.60 -25.16 53.70
CA PRO A 418 -14.79 -25.53 52.27
C PRO A 418 -15.79 -24.62 51.46
N ALA A 419 -15.74 -24.82 50.13
CA ALA A 419 -16.73 -24.70 49.03
C ALA A 419 -18.10 -23.96 49.14
N ALA A 420 -18.36 -23.13 48.12
CA ALA A 420 -19.67 -22.97 47.47
C ALA A 420 -19.49 -22.75 45.95
N THR A 421 -20.47 -23.23 45.19
CA THR A 421 -20.43 -23.73 43.81
C THR A 421 -20.57 -22.65 42.72
N ALA A 422 -19.85 -22.78 41.60
CA ALA A 422 -20.06 -21.99 40.38
C ALA A 422 -20.87 -22.78 39.32
N PRO A 423 -21.80 -22.15 38.58
CA PRO A 423 -22.56 -22.81 37.51
C PRO A 423 -21.75 -22.88 36.20
N ALA A 424 -22.05 -23.92 35.41
CA ALA A 424 -21.40 -24.24 34.15
C ALA A 424 -21.71 -23.24 33.01
N PRO A 425 -20.79 -23.00 32.06
CA PRO A 425 -21.08 -22.29 30.82
C PRO A 425 -21.61 -23.23 29.73
N THR A 426 -22.76 -22.88 29.16
CA THR A 426 -23.32 -23.40 27.91
C THR A 426 -22.61 -22.81 26.66
N PRO A 427 -22.74 -23.43 25.47
CA PRO A 427 -21.70 -23.48 24.43
C PRO A 427 -21.59 -22.25 23.52
N THR A 428 -20.36 -21.98 23.10
CA THR A 428 -19.96 -21.02 22.07
C THR A 428 -20.41 -21.47 20.67
N PRO A 429 -20.98 -20.57 19.83
CA PRO A 429 -21.32 -20.89 18.45
C PRO A 429 -20.10 -21.04 17.54
N ALA A 430 -20.32 -21.79 16.47
CA ALA A 430 -19.34 -22.35 15.54
C ALA A 430 -18.36 -21.35 14.89
N THR A 431 -17.12 -21.81 14.78
CA THR A 431 -16.00 -21.20 14.08
C THR A 431 -16.25 -21.07 12.58
N ALA A 432 -16.05 -19.86 12.07
CA ALA A 432 -16.05 -19.53 10.66
C ALA A 432 -14.95 -20.30 9.89
N THR A 433 -15.36 -20.94 8.80
CA THR A 433 -14.53 -21.69 7.86
C THR A 433 -13.64 -20.75 7.04
N THR A 434 -12.34 -21.02 6.93
CA THR A 434 -11.37 -20.23 6.14
C THR A 434 -11.29 -20.75 4.69
N ALA A 435 -11.53 -19.87 3.71
CA ALA A 435 -11.52 -20.15 2.27
C ALA A 435 -10.10 -20.45 1.71
N GLY A 436 -10.00 -21.39 0.77
CA GLY A 436 -8.77 -21.79 0.07
C GLY A 436 -8.32 -20.82 -1.04
N ARG A 437 -7.08 -20.97 -1.52
CA ARG A 437 -6.57 -20.25 -2.71
C ARG A 437 -7.44 -20.58 -3.92
N VAL A 438 -7.91 -19.56 -4.62
CA VAL A 438 -8.76 -19.70 -5.79
C VAL A 438 -7.89 -20.08 -6.99
N HIS A 439 -8.15 -21.24 -7.59
CA HIS A 439 -7.65 -21.55 -8.94
C HIS A 439 -8.35 -20.60 -9.91
N GLY A 440 -7.67 -19.52 -10.32
CA GLY A 440 -8.31 -18.37 -10.96
C GLY A 440 -8.91 -18.64 -12.34
N TRP A 441 -8.40 -19.63 -13.06
CA TRP A 441 -8.88 -20.04 -14.38
C TRP A 441 -8.87 -21.56 -14.53
N ARG A 442 -9.92 -22.12 -15.15
CA ARG A 442 -10.01 -23.53 -15.55
C ARG A 442 -10.13 -23.59 -17.07
N ALA A 443 -9.60 -24.63 -17.68
CA ALA A 443 -9.86 -24.89 -19.09
C ALA A 443 -11.38 -25.02 -19.32
N PRO A 444 -11.95 -24.35 -20.33
CA PRO A 444 -13.38 -24.43 -20.59
C PRO A 444 -13.79 -25.86 -20.96
N GLY A 445 -15.00 -26.26 -20.62
CA GLY A 445 -15.63 -27.49 -21.12
C GLY A 445 -15.99 -27.39 -22.60
N ASP A 446 -16.41 -28.51 -23.22
CA ASP A 446 -16.82 -28.52 -24.64
C ASP A 446 -17.98 -27.57 -24.93
N ASP A 447 -18.99 -27.52 -24.05
CA ASP A 447 -20.13 -26.60 -24.18
C ASP A 447 -19.73 -25.13 -24.02
N GLU A 448 -18.80 -24.83 -23.10
CA GLU A 448 -18.27 -23.48 -22.90
C GLU A 448 -17.44 -23.02 -24.12
N ARG A 449 -16.68 -23.94 -24.73
CA ARG A 449 -15.97 -23.71 -25.99
C ARG A 449 -16.94 -23.45 -27.14
N ALA A 450 -17.97 -24.27 -27.30
CA ALA A 450 -18.98 -24.10 -28.34
C ALA A 450 -19.70 -22.75 -28.21
N ALA A 451 -20.10 -22.37 -26.99
CA ALA A 451 -20.73 -21.08 -26.72
C ALA A 451 -19.79 -19.90 -26.98
N LEU A 452 -18.50 -20.00 -26.63
CA LEU A 452 -17.51 -18.96 -26.96
C LEU A 452 -17.32 -18.86 -28.47
N ALA A 453 -17.23 -19.99 -29.18
CA ALA A 453 -17.09 -20.02 -30.63
C ALA A 453 -18.31 -19.40 -31.33
N GLU A 454 -19.53 -19.64 -30.83
CA GLU A 454 -20.76 -19.04 -31.34
C GLU A 454 -20.76 -17.50 -31.18
N ARG A 455 -20.40 -16.99 -30.00
CA ARG A 455 -20.31 -15.53 -29.75
C ARG A 455 -19.18 -14.86 -30.55
N ALA A 456 -18.07 -15.58 -30.75
CA ALA A 456 -16.93 -15.09 -31.50
C ALA A 456 -17.13 -15.16 -33.03
N GLN A 457 -18.23 -15.74 -33.53
CA GLN A 457 -18.50 -15.80 -34.96
C GLN A 457 -18.40 -14.42 -35.63
N PRO A 458 -17.81 -14.32 -36.83
CA PRO A 458 -17.31 -15.41 -37.67
C PRO A 458 -15.83 -15.79 -37.42
N TYR A 459 -15.25 -15.39 -36.29
CA TYR A 459 -13.82 -15.49 -36.04
C TYR A 459 -13.42 -16.80 -35.36
N VAL A 460 -12.32 -17.39 -35.83
CA VAL A 460 -11.69 -18.59 -35.26
C VAL A 460 -10.20 -18.38 -35.05
N THR A 461 -9.60 -19.13 -34.13
CA THR A 461 -8.14 -19.08 -33.87
C THR A 461 -7.40 -20.18 -34.61
N ARG A 462 -6.19 -19.85 -35.09
CA ARG A 462 -5.21 -20.83 -35.59
C ARG A 462 -3.79 -20.42 -35.23
N GLN A 463 -2.85 -21.34 -35.36
CA GLN A 463 -1.43 -21.01 -35.31
C GLN A 463 -1.07 -20.02 -36.43
N ALA A 464 -0.27 -19.02 -36.09
CA ALA A 464 0.23 -18.03 -37.03
C ALA A 464 1.28 -18.63 -37.99
N ASP A 465 1.33 -18.11 -39.23
CA ASP A 465 2.35 -18.44 -40.23
C ASP A 465 2.92 -17.19 -40.91
N GLU A 466 3.85 -17.38 -41.84
CA GLU A 466 4.61 -16.29 -42.48
C GLU A 466 3.70 -15.30 -43.21
N ARG A 467 2.52 -15.73 -43.67
CA ARG A 467 1.56 -14.86 -44.37
C ARG A 467 0.91 -13.85 -43.43
N ASP A 468 0.92 -14.11 -42.13
CA ASP A 468 0.33 -13.24 -41.10
C ASP A 468 1.30 -12.13 -40.65
N LEU A 469 2.60 -12.25 -40.94
CA LEU A 469 3.63 -11.33 -40.46
C LEU A 469 3.33 -9.84 -40.75
N PRO A 470 2.78 -9.45 -41.92
CA PRO A 470 2.40 -8.05 -42.15
C PRO A 470 1.28 -7.57 -41.21
N ALA A 471 0.28 -8.40 -40.91
CA ALA A 471 -0.79 -8.07 -39.98
C ALA A 471 -0.29 -8.05 -38.53
N ILE A 472 0.54 -9.02 -38.15
CA ILE A 472 1.15 -9.09 -36.81
C ILE A 472 2.06 -7.90 -36.56
N GLY A 473 2.85 -7.48 -37.56
CA GLY A 473 3.69 -6.28 -37.47
C GLY A 473 2.88 -5.03 -37.16
N ARG A 474 1.69 -4.88 -37.77
CA ARG A 474 0.76 -3.78 -37.46
C ARG A 474 0.23 -3.86 -36.02
N PHE A 475 -0.13 -5.04 -35.53
CA PHE A 475 -0.57 -5.22 -34.14
C PHE A 475 0.54 -4.87 -33.13
N GLU A 476 1.79 -5.29 -33.35
CA GLU A 476 2.90 -4.94 -32.45
C GLU A 476 3.21 -3.45 -32.45
N ALA A 477 3.13 -2.78 -33.62
CA ALA A 477 3.26 -1.34 -33.71
C ALA A 477 2.17 -0.61 -32.90
N GLU A 478 0.92 -1.07 -32.97
CA GLU A 478 -0.18 -0.51 -32.17
C GLU A 478 0.03 -0.76 -30.66
N ILE A 479 0.42 -1.97 -30.26
CA ILE A 479 0.75 -2.32 -28.87
C ILE A 479 1.89 -1.41 -28.36
N ALA A 480 2.92 -1.19 -29.17
CA ALA A 480 4.05 -0.34 -28.81
C ALA A 480 3.62 1.11 -28.61
N ARG A 481 2.80 1.67 -29.52
CA ARG A 481 2.27 3.03 -29.39
C ARG A 481 1.44 3.21 -28.13
N VAL A 482 0.58 2.25 -27.80
CA VAL A 482 -0.26 2.28 -26.57
C VAL A 482 0.57 2.10 -25.30
N SER A 483 1.68 1.36 -25.37
CA SER A 483 2.49 1.01 -24.19
C SER A 483 3.64 1.96 -23.91
N PHE A 484 4.15 2.67 -24.92
CA PHE A 484 5.38 3.48 -24.83
C PHE A 484 5.25 4.92 -25.34
N GLY A 485 4.10 5.34 -25.89
CA GLY A 485 3.88 6.74 -26.27
C GLY A 485 4.89 7.25 -27.31
N GLU A 486 5.56 8.37 -27.04
CA GLU A 486 6.54 9.01 -27.94
C GLU A 486 7.83 8.19 -28.13
N ASP A 487 8.13 7.26 -27.21
CA ASP A 487 9.32 6.38 -27.28
C ASP A 487 9.07 5.07 -28.07
N ALA A 488 7.90 4.92 -28.69
CA ALA A 488 7.52 3.68 -29.35
C ALA A 488 8.26 3.48 -30.68
N ILE A 489 8.87 2.29 -30.87
CA ILE A 489 9.22 1.82 -32.21
C ILE A 489 7.91 1.31 -32.83
N ASP A 490 7.28 2.10 -33.70
CA ASP A 490 5.97 1.81 -34.28
C ASP A 490 6.00 1.48 -35.78
N ASP A 491 7.17 1.09 -36.30
CA ASP A 491 7.38 0.60 -37.67
C ASP A 491 6.90 -0.86 -37.83
N PRO A 492 5.80 -1.12 -38.57
CA PRO A 492 5.25 -2.46 -38.75
C PRO A 492 6.18 -3.41 -39.51
N GLU A 493 7.00 -2.93 -40.45
CA GLU A 493 7.90 -3.77 -41.25
C GLU A 493 9.05 -4.29 -40.39
N ARG A 494 9.59 -3.42 -39.52
CA ARG A 494 10.61 -3.81 -38.54
C ARG A 494 10.10 -4.84 -37.54
N TRP A 495 8.84 -4.72 -37.10
CA TRP A 495 8.19 -5.73 -36.26
C TRP A 495 7.95 -7.05 -36.98
N ALA A 496 7.49 -7.01 -38.23
CA ALA A 496 7.30 -8.19 -39.07
C ALA A 496 8.63 -8.95 -39.26
N ALA A 497 9.72 -8.24 -39.59
CA ALA A 497 11.05 -8.86 -39.74
C ALA A 497 11.59 -9.46 -38.44
N ARG A 498 11.34 -8.81 -37.29
CA ARG A 498 11.74 -9.34 -35.98
C ARG A 498 10.96 -10.60 -35.61
N LEU A 499 9.66 -10.61 -35.86
CA LEU A 499 8.78 -11.73 -35.56
C LEU A 499 9.01 -12.89 -36.52
N GLY A 500 9.35 -12.65 -37.79
CA GLY A 500 9.76 -13.71 -38.73
C GLY A 500 10.93 -14.55 -38.18
N ARG A 501 11.99 -13.88 -37.69
CA ARG A 501 13.12 -14.57 -37.02
C ARG A 501 12.73 -15.29 -35.73
N ALA A 502 11.72 -14.81 -35.01
CA ALA A 502 11.21 -15.47 -33.81
C ALA A 502 10.37 -16.71 -34.17
N MET A 503 9.57 -16.62 -35.23
CA MET A 503 8.72 -17.67 -35.76
C MET A 503 9.56 -18.85 -36.29
N GLU A 504 10.70 -18.58 -36.93
CA GLU A 504 11.69 -19.60 -37.32
C GLU A 504 12.23 -20.41 -36.14
N LYS A 505 12.34 -19.79 -34.96
CA LYS A 505 12.86 -20.46 -33.74
C LYS A 505 11.77 -21.24 -33.01
N SER A 506 10.58 -20.64 -32.86
CA SER A 506 9.44 -21.29 -32.22
C SER A 506 8.15 -20.51 -32.53
N LYS A 507 7.21 -21.18 -33.21
CA LYS A 507 5.89 -20.63 -33.56
C LYS A 507 4.74 -21.19 -32.72
N ASP A 508 5.01 -22.12 -31.81
CA ASP A 508 3.95 -22.90 -31.11
C ASP A 508 3.05 -22.06 -30.20
N GLY A 509 3.58 -20.96 -29.64
CA GLY A 509 2.80 -20.00 -28.86
C GLY A 509 2.33 -18.78 -29.63
N MET A 510 2.40 -18.77 -30.97
CA MET A 510 1.96 -17.65 -31.82
C MET A 510 0.61 -17.98 -32.45
N ILE A 511 -0.44 -17.24 -32.07
CA ILE A 511 -1.83 -17.54 -32.39
C ILE A 511 -2.50 -16.30 -32.98
N VAL A 512 -3.23 -16.48 -34.08
CA VAL A 512 -4.03 -15.42 -34.72
C VAL A 512 -5.50 -15.78 -34.70
N ALA A 513 -6.35 -14.76 -34.60
CA ALA A 513 -7.79 -14.88 -34.83
C ALA A 513 -8.11 -14.31 -36.21
N HIS A 514 -8.87 -15.02 -37.03
CA HIS A 514 -9.21 -14.62 -38.39
C HIS A 514 -10.65 -14.96 -38.75
N GLY A 515 -11.21 -14.22 -39.70
CA GLY A 515 -12.49 -14.54 -40.32
C GLY A 515 -12.33 -15.42 -41.58
N PRO A 516 -13.43 -15.83 -42.22
CA PRO A 516 -13.39 -16.62 -43.46
C PRO A 516 -12.67 -15.86 -44.58
N GLY A 517 -11.51 -16.36 -45.03
CA GLY A 517 -10.73 -15.79 -46.13
C GLY A 517 -10.10 -14.41 -45.87
N GLY A 518 -10.16 -13.90 -44.64
CA GLY A 518 -9.70 -12.56 -44.28
C GLY A 518 -8.33 -12.52 -43.58
N GLU A 519 -7.74 -11.33 -43.54
CA GLU A 519 -6.54 -11.07 -42.72
C GLU A 519 -6.79 -11.32 -41.22
N PRO A 520 -5.74 -11.58 -40.43
CA PRO A 520 -5.86 -11.66 -38.97
C PRO A 520 -6.52 -10.42 -38.36
N VAL A 521 -7.57 -10.63 -37.57
CA VAL A 521 -8.25 -9.58 -36.79
C VAL A 521 -7.79 -9.54 -35.34
N GLY A 522 -7.01 -10.53 -34.90
CA GLY A 522 -6.37 -10.50 -33.59
C GLY A 522 -5.12 -11.36 -33.52
N TRP A 523 -4.29 -11.08 -32.53
CA TRP A 523 -2.95 -11.61 -32.35
C TRP A 523 -2.68 -11.91 -30.88
N CYS A 524 -2.10 -13.07 -30.61
CA CYS A 524 -1.66 -13.48 -29.29
C CYS A 524 -0.30 -14.18 -29.40
N TRP A 525 0.65 -13.75 -28.56
CA TRP A 525 1.95 -14.41 -28.45
C TRP A 525 2.27 -14.81 -27.02
N VAL A 526 2.43 -16.11 -26.82
CA VAL A 526 2.90 -16.74 -25.61
C VAL A 526 4.30 -17.28 -25.82
N SER A 527 5.22 -16.98 -24.91
CA SER A 527 6.57 -17.56 -24.91
C SER A 527 6.77 -18.38 -23.64
N ILE A 528 7.20 -19.62 -23.80
CA ILE A 528 7.61 -20.46 -22.67
C ILE A 528 9.07 -20.18 -22.39
N ASN A 529 9.39 -19.90 -21.13
CA ASN A 529 10.72 -19.64 -20.65
C ASN A 529 11.05 -20.64 -19.54
N GLN A 530 12.33 -20.87 -19.33
CA GLN A 530 12.82 -21.71 -18.23
C GLN A 530 13.70 -20.85 -17.34
N ASN A 531 13.45 -20.87 -16.05
CA ASN A 531 14.30 -20.18 -15.09
C ASN A 531 15.66 -20.91 -15.02
N ALA A 532 16.75 -20.19 -15.36
CA ALA A 532 18.09 -20.79 -15.40
C ALA A 532 18.59 -21.27 -14.03
N MET A 533 18.05 -20.75 -12.92
CA MET A 533 18.43 -21.15 -11.57
C MET A 533 17.52 -22.22 -10.96
N THR A 534 16.22 -22.20 -11.28
CA THR A 534 15.24 -23.15 -10.67
C THR A 534 14.80 -24.27 -11.62
N GLY A 535 15.07 -24.16 -12.92
CA GLY A 535 14.59 -25.10 -13.94
C GLY A 535 13.09 -25.01 -14.22
N ASP A 536 12.35 -24.19 -13.48
CA ASP A 536 10.89 -24.04 -13.62
C ASP A 536 10.53 -23.43 -14.96
N ARG A 537 9.53 -24.03 -15.60
CA ARG A 537 8.96 -23.54 -16.85
C ARG A 537 7.77 -22.65 -16.55
N TYR A 538 7.84 -21.41 -17.02
CA TYR A 538 6.77 -20.43 -16.91
C TYR A 538 6.51 -19.80 -18.28
N ALA A 539 5.30 -19.32 -18.51
CA ALA A 539 4.97 -18.64 -19.76
C ALA A 539 4.83 -17.13 -19.56
N ASN A 540 5.23 -16.37 -20.56
CA ASN A 540 4.95 -14.93 -20.65
C ASN A 540 3.97 -14.69 -21.79
N PHE A 541 2.83 -14.04 -21.51
CA PHE A 541 2.04 -13.35 -22.53
C PHE A 541 2.82 -12.12 -22.97
N ARG A 542 3.46 -12.23 -24.14
CA ARG A 542 4.29 -11.17 -24.73
C ARG A 542 3.42 -10.08 -25.32
N SER A 543 2.38 -10.49 -26.05
CA SER A 543 1.53 -9.60 -26.84
C SER A 543 0.12 -10.16 -26.93
N LEU A 544 -0.88 -9.28 -26.86
CA LEU A 544 -2.28 -9.57 -27.16
C LEU A 544 -2.92 -8.32 -27.76
N ALA A 545 -3.49 -8.43 -28.95
CA ALA A 545 -4.20 -7.35 -29.63
C ALA A 545 -5.38 -7.87 -30.43
N VAL A 546 -6.41 -7.04 -30.56
CA VAL A 546 -7.59 -7.31 -31.38
C VAL A 546 -7.99 -6.02 -32.08
N SER A 547 -8.21 -6.12 -33.38
CA SER A 547 -8.76 -5.06 -34.25
C SER A 547 -10.12 -4.58 -33.75
N PRO A 548 -10.55 -3.36 -34.12
CA PRO A 548 -11.87 -2.85 -33.79
C PRO A 548 -12.97 -3.56 -34.62
N VAL A 549 -13.42 -4.72 -34.14
CA VAL A 549 -14.55 -5.51 -34.67
C VAL A 549 -15.71 -5.52 -33.68
N ASP A 550 -16.94 -5.81 -34.13
CA ASP A 550 -18.15 -5.67 -33.32
C ASP A 550 -18.16 -6.55 -32.05
N ASN A 551 -17.60 -7.77 -32.12
CA ASN A 551 -17.44 -8.70 -31.01
C ASN A 551 -15.98 -8.78 -30.50
N ARG A 552 -15.27 -7.65 -30.48
CA ARG A 552 -13.86 -7.54 -30.07
C ARG A 552 -13.53 -8.24 -28.75
N SER A 553 -14.42 -8.17 -27.76
CA SER A 553 -14.22 -8.79 -26.45
C SER A 553 -14.26 -10.32 -26.52
N ASP A 554 -15.13 -10.91 -27.34
CA ASP A 554 -15.20 -12.36 -27.54
C ASP A 554 -13.98 -12.86 -28.34
N VAL A 555 -13.49 -12.09 -29.32
CA VAL A 555 -12.25 -12.42 -30.04
C VAL A 555 -11.02 -12.38 -29.12
N ALA A 556 -10.96 -11.42 -28.18
CA ALA A 556 -9.90 -11.36 -27.17
C ALA A 556 -9.97 -12.56 -26.19
N GLU A 557 -11.19 -12.95 -25.80
CA GLU A 557 -11.42 -14.15 -24.97
C GLU A 557 -11.02 -15.43 -25.70
N LEU A 558 -11.32 -15.53 -27.00
CA LEU A 558 -10.94 -16.65 -27.86
C LEU A 558 -9.42 -16.80 -27.93
N LEU A 559 -8.70 -15.70 -28.17
CA LEU A 559 -7.23 -15.69 -28.23
C LEU A 559 -6.57 -16.02 -26.88
N LEU A 560 -7.08 -15.44 -25.79
CA LEU A 560 -6.50 -15.66 -24.47
C LEU A 560 -6.76 -17.09 -23.98
N THR A 561 -7.92 -17.66 -24.29
CA THR A 561 -8.24 -19.08 -24.04
C THR A 561 -7.26 -19.99 -24.79
N ALA A 562 -7.06 -19.76 -26.10
CA ALA A 562 -6.14 -20.56 -26.90
C ALA A 562 -4.69 -20.46 -26.38
N GLY A 563 -4.25 -19.27 -25.94
CA GLY A 563 -2.94 -19.07 -25.33
C GLY A 563 -2.75 -19.80 -23.99
N LEU A 564 -3.79 -19.84 -23.15
CA LEU A 564 -3.76 -20.56 -21.87
C LEU A 564 -3.87 -22.08 -22.04
N GLU A 565 -4.66 -22.57 -23.00
CA GLU A 565 -4.71 -23.98 -23.37
C GLU A 565 -3.34 -24.45 -23.90
N PHE A 566 -2.65 -23.61 -24.69
CA PHE A 566 -1.25 -23.86 -25.08
C PHE A 566 -0.31 -23.97 -23.88
N CYS A 567 -0.45 -23.11 -22.86
CA CYS A 567 0.29 -23.21 -21.61
C CYS A 567 0.01 -24.53 -20.87
N LEU A 568 -1.26 -24.90 -20.73
CA LEU A 568 -1.66 -26.16 -20.07
C LEU A 568 -1.11 -27.39 -20.79
N ALA A 569 -1.21 -27.44 -22.13
CA ALA A 569 -0.69 -28.54 -22.93
C ALA A 569 0.83 -28.71 -22.79
N ASN A 570 1.55 -27.64 -22.44
CA ASN A 570 2.99 -27.66 -22.20
C ASN A 570 3.39 -27.83 -20.74
N GLY A 571 2.43 -28.11 -19.84
CA GLY A 571 2.67 -28.32 -18.42
C GLY A 571 3.07 -27.05 -17.67
N ILE A 572 2.68 -25.86 -18.16
CA ILE A 572 3.01 -24.59 -17.53
C ILE A 572 2.04 -24.30 -16.40
N THR A 573 2.59 -24.04 -15.21
CA THR A 573 1.83 -23.81 -13.98
C THR A 573 1.72 -22.33 -13.60
N GLU A 574 2.51 -21.47 -14.25
CA GLU A 574 2.51 -20.02 -14.06
C GLU A 574 2.57 -19.29 -15.41
N VAL A 575 1.65 -18.34 -15.59
CA VAL A 575 1.64 -17.46 -16.76
C VAL A 575 1.66 -16.00 -16.31
N VAL A 576 2.60 -15.23 -16.85
CA VAL A 576 2.79 -13.81 -16.52
C VAL A 576 2.35 -12.96 -17.71
N GLY A 577 1.37 -12.10 -17.49
CA GLY A 577 0.97 -11.07 -18.44
C GLY A 577 1.42 -9.68 -17.97
N ARG A 578 2.32 -9.04 -18.71
CA ARG A 578 2.72 -7.65 -18.42
C ARG A 578 1.76 -6.71 -19.13
N VAL A 579 1.19 -5.76 -18.38
CA VAL A 579 0.25 -4.77 -18.92
C VAL A 579 0.54 -3.41 -18.31
N HIS A 580 0.59 -2.36 -19.14
CA HIS A 580 0.77 -0.99 -18.67
C HIS A 580 -0.40 -0.58 -17.76
N VAL A 581 -0.13 0.16 -16.67
CA VAL A 581 -1.15 0.51 -15.66
C VAL A 581 -2.36 1.26 -16.27
N GLY A 582 -2.12 2.05 -17.32
CA GLY A 582 -3.13 2.79 -18.07
C GLY A 582 -3.97 1.96 -19.05
N ASN A 583 -3.57 0.72 -19.38
CA ASN A 583 -4.31 -0.15 -20.30
C ASN A 583 -5.44 -0.90 -19.58
N VAL A 584 -6.50 -0.17 -19.24
CA VAL A 584 -7.68 -0.66 -18.50
C VAL A 584 -8.40 -1.82 -19.21
N PRO A 585 -8.59 -1.82 -20.56
CA PRO A 585 -9.21 -2.95 -21.25
C PRO A 585 -8.45 -4.27 -21.05
N MET A 586 -7.14 -4.28 -21.25
CA MET A 586 -6.32 -5.48 -21.07
C MET A 586 -6.30 -5.95 -19.61
N ARG A 587 -6.24 -5.03 -18.64
CA ARG A 587 -6.34 -5.37 -17.21
C ARG A 587 -7.68 -6.01 -16.84
N THR A 588 -8.75 -5.63 -17.53
CA THR A 588 -10.08 -6.22 -17.34
C THR A 588 -10.14 -7.63 -17.91
N VAL A 589 -9.55 -7.84 -19.09
CA VAL A 589 -9.42 -9.16 -19.71
C VAL A 589 -8.58 -10.10 -18.83
N TYR A 590 -7.40 -9.67 -18.37
CA TYR A 590 -6.56 -10.46 -17.46
C TYR A 590 -7.30 -10.81 -16.15
N ARG A 591 -8.02 -9.86 -15.56
CA ARG A 591 -8.82 -10.14 -14.36
C ARG A 591 -9.96 -11.13 -14.61
N LYS A 592 -10.62 -11.07 -15.77
CA LYS A 592 -11.66 -12.06 -16.17
C LYS A 592 -11.09 -13.48 -16.21
N PHE A 593 -9.84 -13.61 -16.61
CA PHE A 593 -9.10 -14.88 -16.66
C PHE A 593 -8.33 -15.19 -15.36
N GLY A 594 -8.67 -14.53 -14.25
CA GLY A 594 -8.11 -14.86 -12.94
C GLY A 594 -6.63 -14.50 -12.76
N PHE A 595 -6.08 -13.59 -13.56
CA PHE A 595 -4.73 -13.05 -13.32
C PHE A 595 -4.75 -12.10 -12.12
N ASP A 596 -3.85 -12.34 -11.18
CA ASP A 596 -3.60 -11.47 -10.03
C ASP A 596 -2.50 -10.44 -10.33
N PRO A 597 -2.63 -9.18 -9.88
CA PRO A 597 -1.56 -8.21 -9.99
C PRO A 597 -0.44 -8.54 -8.99
N THR A 598 0.67 -9.09 -9.46
CA THR A 598 1.77 -9.59 -8.61
C THR A 598 3.02 -8.71 -8.61
N SER A 599 3.22 -7.87 -9.63
CA SER A 599 4.42 -7.03 -9.77
C SER A 599 4.12 -5.64 -10.30
N LEU A 600 4.89 -4.64 -9.85
CA LEU A 600 4.88 -3.26 -10.32
C LEU A 600 6.21 -2.97 -11.04
N ALA A 601 6.15 -2.46 -12.26
CA ALA A 601 7.33 -1.99 -12.99
C ALA A 601 7.43 -0.46 -12.86
N MET A 602 8.59 0.05 -12.46
CA MET A 602 8.90 1.47 -12.32
C MET A 602 10.06 1.82 -13.26
N LYS A 603 9.99 2.97 -13.92
CA LYS A 603 11.02 3.47 -14.84
C LYS A 603 11.57 4.81 -14.33
N LEU A 604 12.89 4.94 -14.31
CA LEU A 604 13.61 6.20 -14.09
C LEU A 604 14.38 6.50 -15.37
N PHE A 605 14.13 7.67 -15.97
CA PHE A 605 14.89 8.14 -17.12
C PHE A 605 16.06 8.97 -16.60
N LEU A 606 17.27 8.57 -16.98
CA LEU A 606 18.47 9.33 -16.66
C LEU A 606 18.65 10.43 -17.72
N PRO A 607 19.27 11.57 -17.37
CA PRO A 607 19.57 12.61 -18.35
C PRO A 607 20.38 12.03 -19.51
N GLU A 608 20.00 12.37 -20.74
CA GLU A 608 20.89 12.11 -21.88
C GLU A 608 22.18 12.90 -21.63
N GLN A 609 23.32 12.21 -21.60
CA GLN A 609 24.59 12.88 -21.69
C GLN A 609 24.66 13.48 -23.09
N ASP A 610 24.42 14.78 -23.19
CA ASP A 610 24.81 15.55 -24.37
C ASP A 610 26.32 15.41 -24.54
N GLY A 611 26.73 14.44 -25.36
CA GLY A 611 28.05 14.32 -25.96
C GLY A 611 29.18 13.88 -25.04
N VAL A 612 29.42 12.58 -24.96
CA VAL A 612 30.78 12.05 -25.19
C VAL A 612 30.66 10.91 -26.21
N ARG A 613 30.84 11.26 -27.49
CA ARG A 613 31.24 10.33 -28.54
C ARG A 613 32.74 10.41 -28.72
#